data_AF-A0A136HRL8-F1
#
_entry.id   AF-A0A136HRL8-F1
#
_cell.length_a   1.000
_cell.length_b   1.000
_cell.length_c   1.000
_cell.angle_alpha   90.00
_cell.angle_beta   90.00
_cell.angle_gamma   90.00
#
_symmetry.space_group_name_H-M   'P 1'
#
loop_
_entity.id
_entity.type
_entity.pdbx_description
1 polymer ?
#
loop_
_entity_poly.entity_id
_entity_poly.type
_entity_poly.pdbx_seq_one_letter_code
_entity_poly.pdbx_strand_id
1 'polypeptide(L)'
;MKKTGFTLVELIITILVIGVLAVTAAPRFLGNDTEEAIALRDRTLQVVRNMQFRAMQNVQNTSCVKITATIIAPPAGHDCANALSTAFDADQVVDASSTDFTFQTADENGDSFSQIQFDGFGRPRNIACSTNCRIQISTFAMCLQSEGAVYAC
;
A
#
# COMPACT_ATOMS: atom_id res chain seq x y z
N MET A 1 -45.43 6.18 41.01
CA MET A 1 -44.28 6.01 40.09
C MET A 1 -44.24 7.21 39.14
N LYS A 2 -43.27 8.12 39.28
CA LYS A 2 -43.09 9.26 38.38
C LYS A 2 -42.56 8.73 37.04
N LYS A 3 -43.31 8.89 35.96
CA LYS A 3 -42.77 8.65 34.62
C LYS A 3 -41.76 9.75 34.31
N THR A 4 -40.48 9.41 34.33
CA THR A 4 -39.40 10.23 33.77
C THR A 4 -39.48 10.11 32.24
N GLY A 5 -40.35 10.92 31.63
CA GLY A 5 -40.44 11.04 30.17
C GLY A 5 -39.53 12.16 29.68
N PHE A 6 -38.96 11.97 28.50
CA PHE A 6 -38.31 13.03 27.72
C PHE A 6 -39.32 14.14 27.41
N THR A 7 -38.90 15.40 27.47
CA THR A 7 -39.77 16.50 27.01
C THR A 7 -39.81 16.57 25.49
N LEU A 8 -40.88 17.11 24.91
CA LEU A 8 -41.00 17.27 23.46
C LEU A 8 -39.84 18.10 22.87
N VAL A 9 -39.39 19.12 23.60
CA VAL A 9 -38.27 19.97 23.18
C VAL A 9 -36.95 19.19 23.19
N GLU A 10 -36.74 18.36 24.20
CA GLU A 10 -35.53 17.53 24.32
C GLU A 10 -35.44 16.49 23.19
N LEU A 11 -36.58 15.92 22.79
CA LEU A 11 -36.65 15.04 21.62
C LEU A 11 -36.29 15.78 20.32
N ILE A 12 -36.78 17.00 20.12
CA ILE A 12 -36.47 17.77 18.91
C ILE A 12 -34.98 18.13 18.85
N ILE A 13 -34.40 18.58 19.96
CA ILE A 13 -32.99 18.95 20.03
C ILE A 13 -32.11 17.73 19.77
N THR A 14 -32.42 16.57 20.36
CA THR A 14 -31.65 15.34 20.12
C THR A 14 -31.69 14.88 18.66
N ILE A 15 -32.85 14.92 18.01
CA ILE A 15 -32.95 14.59 16.57
C ILE A 15 -32.18 15.59 15.70
N LEU A 16 -32.23 16.89 16.03
CA LEU A 16 -31.43 17.91 15.33
C LEU A 16 -29.92 17.67 15.47
N VAL A 17 -29.45 17.37 16.69
CA VAL A 17 -28.03 17.09 16.95
C VAL A 17 -27.59 15.83 16.20
N ILE A 18 -28.36 14.75 16.25
CA ILE A 18 -28.06 13.52 15.49
C ILE A 18 -28.07 13.80 13.97
N GLY A 19 -29.01 14.61 13.49
CA GLY A 19 -29.10 15.00 12.08
C GLY A 19 -27.85 15.72 11.58
N VAL A 20 -27.36 16.71 12.33
CA VAL A 20 -26.12 17.44 11.97
C VAL A 20 -24.90 16.51 12.01
N LEU A 21 -24.79 15.66 13.03
CA LEU A 21 -23.69 14.70 13.13
C LEU A 21 -23.71 13.69 11.96
N ALA A 22 -24.89 13.19 11.58
CA ALA A 22 -25.04 12.22 10.50
C ALA A 22 -24.54 12.77 9.16
N VAL A 23 -24.83 14.02 8.82
CA VAL A 23 -24.36 14.65 7.56
C VAL A 23 -22.82 14.75 7.51
N THR A 24 -22.16 14.89 8.67
CA THR A 24 -20.69 14.98 8.74
C THR A 24 -20.00 13.62 8.85
N ALA A 25 -20.58 12.67 9.58
CA ALA A 25 -19.96 11.38 9.86
C ALA A 25 -20.24 10.33 8.77
N ALA A 26 -21.43 10.33 8.16
CA ALA A 26 -21.82 9.32 7.18
C ALA A 26 -20.94 9.32 5.91
N PRO A 27 -20.58 10.46 5.29
CA PRO A 27 -19.71 10.46 4.11
C PRO A 27 -18.31 9.91 4.42
N ARG A 28 -17.79 10.21 5.62
CA ARG A 28 -16.49 9.72 6.08
C ARG A 28 -16.49 8.20 6.28
N PHE A 29 -17.55 7.65 6.85
CA PHE A 29 -17.68 6.20 7.04
C PHE A 29 -17.80 5.42 5.72
N LEU A 30 -18.41 6.03 4.68
CA LEU A 30 -18.62 5.38 3.39
C LEU A 30 -17.46 5.57 2.39
N GLY A 31 -16.58 6.54 2.60
CA GLY A 31 -15.53 6.92 1.64
C GLY A 31 -14.12 6.37 1.89
N ASN A 32 -13.84 5.83 3.08
CA ASN A 32 -12.47 5.54 3.54
C ASN A 32 -11.72 4.48 2.70
N ASP A 33 -12.41 3.46 2.18
CA ASP A 33 -11.76 2.33 1.50
C ASP A 33 -10.89 2.80 0.31
N THR A 34 -11.38 3.79 -0.45
CA THR A 34 -10.62 4.34 -1.57
C THR A 34 -9.39 5.14 -1.15
N GLU A 35 -9.47 5.86 -0.04
CA GLU A 35 -8.35 6.66 0.47
C GLU A 35 -7.25 5.75 1.02
N GLU A 36 -7.63 4.68 1.72
CA GLU A 36 -6.70 3.69 2.25
C GLU A 36 -5.95 2.94 1.15
N ALA A 37 -6.65 2.52 0.09
CA ALA A 37 -6.02 1.85 -1.05
C ALA A 37 -5.02 2.77 -1.79
N ILE A 38 -5.36 4.06 -1.95
CA ILE A 38 -4.45 5.06 -2.52
C ILE A 38 -3.23 5.26 -1.63
N ALA A 39 -3.42 5.40 -0.31
CA ALA A 39 -2.32 5.56 0.63
C ALA A 39 -1.37 4.34 0.62
N LEU A 40 -1.91 3.12 0.51
CA LEU A 40 -1.13 1.89 0.36
C LEU A 40 -0.33 1.87 -0.95
N ARG A 41 -0.93 2.27 -2.07
CA ARG A 41 -0.22 2.41 -3.35
C ARG A 41 0.95 3.39 -3.22
N ASP A 42 0.72 4.56 -2.63
CA ASP A 42 1.74 5.60 -2.53
C ASP A 42 2.90 5.19 -1.61
N ARG A 43 2.60 4.51 -0.49
CA ARG A 43 3.62 3.89 0.36
C ARG A 43 4.42 2.82 -0.38
N THR A 44 3.74 1.98 -1.15
CA THR A 44 4.41 0.95 -1.98
C THR A 44 5.37 1.60 -2.97
N LEU A 45 4.93 2.65 -3.65
CA LEU A 45 5.73 3.40 -4.60
C LEU A 45 6.95 4.06 -3.94
N GLN A 46 6.81 4.58 -2.72
CA GLN A 46 7.93 5.11 -1.94
C GLN A 46 8.94 4.04 -1.55
N VAL A 47 8.50 2.89 -1.03
CA VAL A 47 9.38 1.78 -0.62
C VAL A 47 10.14 1.21 -1.82
N VAL A 48 9.45 0.98 -2.94
CA VAL A 48 10.06 0.45 -4.16
C VAL A 48 11.10 1.43 -4.73
N ARG A 49 10.78 2.74 -4.80
CA ARG A 49 11.74 3.76 -5.23
C ARG A 49 12.93 3.88 -4.28
N ASN A 50 12.72 3.76 -2.97
CA ASN A 50 13.81 3.79 -2.00
C ASN A 50 14.80 2.63 -2.23
N MET A 51 14.30 1.42 -2.48
CA MET A 51 15.16 0.27 -2.79
C MET A 51 15.86 0.41 -4.15
N GLN A 52 15.19 1.03 -5.12
CA GLN A 52 15.80 1.38 -6.40
C GLN A 52 16.96 2.37 -6.21
N PHE A 53 16.77 3.43 -5.42
CA PHE A 53 17.85 4.39 -5.09
C PHE A 53 18.98 3.71 -4.34
N ARG A 54 18.68 2.80 -3.41
CA ARG A 54 19.71 2.01 -2.71
C ARG A 54 20.58 1.22 -3.70
N ALA A 55 19.96 0.60 -4.72
CA ALA A 55 20.69 -0.13 -5.76
C ALA A 55 21.65 0.78 -6.53
N MET A 56 21.20 1.99 -6.87
CA MET A 56 22.02 2.99 -7.58
C MET A 56 23.16 3.57 -6.72
N GLN A 57 22.95 3.67 -5.41
CA GLN A 57 23.99 4.15 -4.48
C GLN A 57 24.98 3.04 -4.08
N ASN A 58 24.56 1.77 -4.09
CA ASN A 58 25.39 0.63 -3.77
C ASN A 58 25.36 -0.40 -4.91
N VAL A 59 26.10 -0.11 -5.98
CA VAL A 59 26.16 -0.94 -7.20
C VAL A 59 26.82 -2.30 -6.97
N GLN A 60 27.58 -2.47 -5.88
CA GLN A 60 28.25 -3.73 -5.54
C GLN A 60 27.29 -4.78 -4.97
N ASN A 61 26.16 -4.35 -4.39
CA ASN A 61 25.20 -5.24 -3.77
C ASN A 61 23.84 -5.16 -4.49
N THR A 62 23.26 -6.31 -4.79
CA THR A 62 21.87 -6.36 -5.30
C THR A 62 20.92 -5.84 -4.23
N SER A 63 20.05 -4.89 -4.59
CA SER A 63 18.98 -4.41 -3.74
C SER A 63 17.67 -5.00 -4.20
N CYS A 64 16.78 -5.35 -3.27
CA CYS A 64 15.51 -5.95 -3.63
C CYS A 64 14.41 -5.66 -2.62
N VAL A 65 13.18 -5.82 -3.12
CA VAL A 65 11.93 -5.77 -2.38
C VAL A 65 11.31 -7.15 -2.44
N LYS A 66 10.83 -7.66 -1.30
CA LYS A 66 10.01 -8.87 -1.23
C LYS A 66 8.54 -8.47 -1.10
N ILE A 67 7.67 -9.24 -1.72
CA ILE A 67 6.24 -8.98 -1.80
C ILE A 67 5.50 -10.24 -1.39
N THR A 68 4.55 -10.08 -0.48
CA THR A 68 3.57 -11.07 -0.09
C THR A 68 2.17 -10.50 -0.33
N ALA A 69 1.12 -11.28 -0.09
CA ALA A 69 -0.25 -10.81 -0.26
C ALA A 69 -0.59 -9.59 0.61
N THR A 70 0.07 -9.38 1.74
CA THR A 70 -0.26 -8.31 2.69
C THR A 70 0.93 -7.44 3.10
N ILE A 71 2.17 -7.82 2.76
CA ILE A 71 3.36 -7.09 3.18
C ILE A 71 4.32 -6.90 2.01
N ILE A 72 4.83 -5.67 1.86
CA ILE A 72 5.92 -5.29 0.96
C ILE A 72 7.04 -4.69 1.81
N ALA A 73 8.19 -5.34 1.82
CA ALA A 73 9.33 -4.91 2.63
C ALA A 73 10.66 -5.44 2.07
N PRO A 74 11.79 -4.83 2.44
CA PRO A 74 13.10 -5.40 2.19
C PRO A 74 13.30 -6.76 2.89
N PRO A 75 14.19 -7.61 2.38
CA PRO A 75 14.58 -8.83 3.08
C PRO A 75 15.50 -8.55 4.27
N ALA A 76 15.60 -9.50 5.20
CA ALA A 76 16.47 -9.38 6.37
C ALA A 76 17.93 -9.08 5.97
N GLY A 77 18.51 -8.03 6.57
CA GLY A 77 19.87 -7.59 6.25
C GLY A 77 20.05 -7.02 4.84
N HIS A 78 18.97 -6.74 4.11
CA HIS A 78 18.97 -6.36 2.69
C HIS A 78 19.66 -7.38 1.76
N ASP A 79 19.66 -8.66 2.14
CA ASP A 79 20.13 -9.76 1.31
C ASP A 79 18.94 -10.44 0.62
N CYS A 80 18.94 -10.45 -0.71
CA CYS A 80 17.85 -11.02 -1.50
C CYS A 80 17.66 -12.53 -1.34
N ALA A 81 18.65 -13.24 -0.81
CA ALA A 81 18.51 -14.66 -0.43
C ALA A 81 17.65 -14.85 0.83
N ASN A 82 17.58 -13.85 1.70
CA ASN A 82 16.83 -13.94 2.95
C ASN A 82 15.33 -13.73 2.74
N ALA A 83 14.56 -14.14 3.74
CA ALA A 83 13.13 -13.88 3.82
C ALA A 83 12.84 -12.37 3.96
N LEU A 84 11.60 -11.99 3.64
CA LEU A 84 11.05 -10.68 3.97
C LEU A 84 11.20 -10.43 5.48
N SER A 85 11.55 -9.20 5.86
CA SER A 85 11.63 -8.78 7.26
C SER A 85 10.79 -7.54 7.51
N THR A 86 10.04 -7.55 8.61
CA THR A 86 9.31 -6.39 9.13
C THR A 86 10.08 -5.66 10.23
N ALA A 87 11.30 -6.12 10.57
CA ALA A 87 12.19 -5.48 11.54
C ALA A 87 12.94 -4.29 10.91
N PHE A 88 12.22 -3.38 10.27
CA PHE A 88 12.70 -2.13 9.71
C PHE A 88 11.81 -0.98 10.17
N ASP A 89 12.21 0.25 9.91
CA ASP A 89 11.37 1.42 10.17
C ASP A 89 10.05 1.33 9.40
N ALA A 90 8.99 1.92 9.96
CA ALA A 90 7.65 1.91 9.37
C ALA A 90 7.61 2.49 7.94
N ASP A 91 8.58 3.32 7.60
CA ASP A 91 8.70 3.98 6.30
C ASP A 91 9.27 3.04 5.21
N GLN A 92 9.81 1.88 5.61
CA GLN A 92 10.38 0.86 4.73
C GLN A 92 9.51 -0.39 4.61
N VAL A 93 8.48 -0.50 5.44
CA VAL A 93 7.57 -1.65 5.50
C VAL A 93 6.17 -1.18 5.17
N VAL A 94 5.60 -1.71 4.09
CA VAL A 94 4.17 -1.54 3.80
C VAL A 94 3.45 -2.77 4.31
N ASP A 95 2.64 -2.59 5.34
CA ASP A 95 1.83 -3.64 5.94
C ASP A 95 0.33 -3.32 5.74
N ALA A 96 -0.36 -4.23 5.06
CA ALA A 96 -1.79 -4.21 4.80
C ALA A 96 -2.52 -5.32 5.59
N SER A 97 -1.87 -5.99 6.54
CA SER A 97 -2.48 -7.10 7.30
C SER A 97 -3.66 -6.68 8.18
N SER A 98 -3.76 -5.40 8.54
CA SER A 98 -4.89 -4.84 9.28
C SER A 98 -5.98 -4.24 8.38
N THR A 99 -5.85 -4.35 7.06
CA THR A 99 -6.83 -3.85 6.09
C THR A 99 -7.40 -5.01 5.27
N ASP A 100 -8.48 -4.76 4.53
CA ASP A 100 -9.07 -5.75 3.62
C ASP A 100 -8.37 -5.80 2.24
N PHE A 101 -7.24 -5.12 2.09
CA PHE A 101 -6.51 -5.02 0.84
C PHE A 101 -5.41 -6.06 0.72
N THR A 102 -5.29 -6.63 -0.48
CA THR A 102 -4.20 -7.54 -0.84
C THR A 102 -3.39 -7.02 -2.01
N PHE A 103 -2.08 -7.24 -1.99
CA PHE A 103 -1.19 -7.00 -3.11
C PHE A 103 -1.28 -8.12 -4.14
N GLN A 104 -1.57 -7.75 -5.38
CA GLN A 104 -1.54 -8.66 -6.53
C GLN A 104 -0.46 -8.21 -7.50
N THR A 105 0.50 -9.07 -7.75
CA THR A 105 1.60 -8.81 -8.68
C THR A 105 1.36 -9.51 -10.01
N ALA A 106 1.63 -8.84 -11.12
CA ALA A 106 1.65 -9.46 -12.43
C ALA A 106 2.75 -8.85 -13.29
N ASP A 107 3.58 -9.70 -13.89
CA ASP A 107 4.56 -9.28 -14.89
C ASP A 107 3.91 -9.03 -16.26
N GLU A 108 4.71 -8.81 -17.31
CA GLU A 108 4.18 -8.55 -18.64
C GLU A 108 3.43 -9.73 -19.27
N ASN A 109 3.68 -10.96 -18.80
CA ASN A 109 3.02 -12.18 -19.26
C ASN A 109 1.79 -12.53 -18.40
N GLY A 110 1.55 -11.78 -17.32
CA GLY A 110 0.50 -12.07 -16.35
C GLY A 110 0.92 -13.01 -15.23
N ASP A 111 2.22 -13.36 -15.13
CA ASP A 111 2.73 -14.24 -14.09
C ASP A 111 2.95 -13.47 -12.78
N SER A 112 2.62 -14.11 -11.66
CA SER A 112 2.83 -13.54 -10.34
C SER A 112 4.31 -13.56 -9.94
N PHE A 113 4.78 -12.53 -9.25
CA PHE A 113 6.15 -12.44 -8.73
C PHE A 113 6.16 -12.00 -7.26
N SER A 114 7.05 -12.55 -6.46
CA SER A 114 7.16 -12.22 -5.02
C SER A 114 8.40 -11.39 -4.67
N GLN A 115 9.16 -10.95 -5.69
CA GLN A 115 10.40 -10.22 -5.47
C GLN A 115 10.75 -9.34 -6.68
N ILE A 116 11.26 -8.14 -6.40
CA ILE A 116 11.87 -7.25 -7.38
C ILE A 116 13.34 -7.06 -6.99
N GLN A 117 14.28 -7.38 -7.88
CA GLN A 117 15.71 -7.13 -7.73
C GLN A 117 16.12 -6.03 -8.68
N PHE A 118 16.82 -5.03 -8.16
CA PHE A 118 17.36 -3.91 -8.92
C PHE A 118 18.86 -4.09 -9.17
N ASP A 119 19.30 -3.77 -10.38
CA ASP A 119 20.73 -3.58 -10.67
C ASP A 119 21.22 -2.19 -10.23
N GLY A 120 22.51 -1.93 -10.41
CA GLY A 120 23.13 -0.64 -10.11
C GLY A 120 22.65 0.55 -10.95
N PHE A 121 21.83 0.31 -11.98
CA PHE A 121 21.17 1.36 -12.76
C PHE A 121 19.70 1.53 -12.35
N GLY A 122 19.24 0.83 -11.31
CA GLY A 122 17.86 0.89 -10.83
C GLY A 122 16.86 0.17 -11.74
N ARG A 123 17.31 -0.77 -12.58
CA ARG A 123 16.45 -1.55 -13.48
C ARG A 123 16.06 -2.89 -12.85
N PRO A 124 14.83 -3.37 -13.04
CA PRO A 124 14.45 -4.71 -12.57
C PRO A 124 15.18 -5.80 -13.35
N ARG A 125 15.69 -6.81 -12.63
CA ARG A 125 16.53 -7.87 -13.22
C ARG A 125 15.93 -9.26 -13.23
N ASN A 126 15.00 -9.55 -12.32
CA ASN A 126 14.44 -10.88 -12.09
C ASN A 126 12.96 -11.01 -12.49
N ILE A 127 12.42 -10.00 -13.17
CA ILE A 127 11.03 -9.94 -13.63
C ILE A 127 10.99 -9.34 -15.04
N ALA A 128 10.06 -9.82 -15.87
CA ALA A 128 9.93 -9.40 -17.27
C ALA A 128 8.98 -8.19 -17.35
N CYS A 129 9.54 -6.98 -17.46
CA CYS A 129 8.79 -5.73 -17.46
C CYS A 129 9.04 -4.89 -18.73
N SER A 130 9.16 -5.51 -19.90
CA SER A 130 9.39 -4.80 -21.17
C SER A 130 8.24 -3.85 -21.51
N THR A 131 7.01 -4.22 -21.12
CA THR A 131 5.81 -3.37 -21.28
C THR A 131 5.42 -2.69 -19.97
N ASN A 132 4.77 -3.42 -19.06
CA ASN A 132 4.59 -3.03 -17.66
C ASN A 132 4.58 -4.27 -16.77
N CYS A 133 5.16 -4.14 -15.58
CA CYS A 133 4.83 -4.98 -14.43
C CYS A 133 3.97 -4.17 -13.49
N ARG A 134 3.01 -4.81 -12.82
CA ARG A 134 2.08 -4.14 -11.91
C ARG A 134 2.08 -4.78 -10.53
N ILE A 135 1.95 -3.93 -9.51
CA ILE A 135 1.52 -4.31 -8.17
C ILE A 135 0.20 -3.60 -7.92
N GLN A 136 -0.87 -4.37 -7.87
CA GLN A 136 -2.24 -3.89 -7.75
C GLN A 136 -2.73 -3.98 -6.30
N ILE A 137 -3.42 -2.94 -5.86
CA ILE A 137 -4.10 -2.80 -4.58
C ILE A 137 -5.54 -2.37 -4.89
N SER A 138 -6.47 -3.31 -4.84
CA SER A 138 -7.86 -3.07 -5.27
C SER A 138 -7.94 -2.53 -6.71
N THR A 139 -8.41 -1.29 -6.90
CA THR A 139 -8.52 -0.62 -8.21
C THR A 139 -7.30 0.23 -8.59
N PHE A 140 -6.34 0.39 -7.68
CA PHE A 140 -5.14 1.21 -7.89
C PHE A 140 -3.92 0.32 -8.10
N ALA A 141 -2.93 0.80 -8.85
CA ALA A 141 -1.71 0.04 -9.06
C ALA A 141 -0.46 0.91 -9.03
N MET A 142 0.67 0.26 -8.79
CA MET A 142 1.96 0.83 -9.16
C MET A 142 2.55 0.02 -10.30
N CYS A 143 3.09 0.72 -11.28
CA CYS A 143 3.69 0.14 -12.48
C CYS A 143 5.21 0.31 -12.45
N LEU A 144 5.87 -0.69 -13.02
CA LEU A 144 7.31 -0.75 -13.21
C LEU A 144 7.62 -1.07 -14.67
N GLN A 145 8.67 -0.47 -15.21
CA GLN A 145 9.19 -0.77 -16.55
C GLN A 145 10.64 -1.28 -16.52
N SER A 146 11.06 -1.90 -17.62
CA SER A 146 12.39 -2.48 -17.82
C SER A 146 13.54 -1.49 -17.66
N GLU A 147 13.32 -0.22 -18.00
CA GLU A 147 14.31 0.84 -17.84
C GLU A 147 14.32 1.44 -16.41
N GLY A 148 13.56 0.86 -15.47
CA GLY A 148 13.53 1.29 -14.06
C GLY A 148 12.51 2.38 -13.73
N ALA A 149 11.61 2.73 -14.65
CA ALA A 149 10.54 3.68 -14.32
C ALA A 149 9.57 3.06 -13.29
N VAL A 150 9.38 3.73 -12.14
CA VAL A 150 8.41 3.36 -11.09
C VAL A 150 7.37 4.47 -10.95
N TYR A 151 6.11 4.21 -11.24
CA TYR A 151 5.04 5.22 -11.24
C TYR A 151 3.68 4.65 -10.86
N ALA A 152 2.73 5.51 -10.51
CA ALA A 152 1.35 5.12 -10.26
C ALA A 152 0.61 4.88 -11.58
N CYS A 153 -0.12 3.78 -11.65
CA CYS A 153 -1.04 3.41 -12.72
C CYS A 153 -2.36 2.92 -12.09
#